data_AF-A0A7I9XRQ0-F1
#
_entry.id   AF-A0A7I9XRQ0-F1
#
_cell.length_a   1.000
_cell.length_b   1.000
_cell.length_c   1.000
_cell.angle_alpha   90.00
_cell.angle_beta   90.00
_cell.angle_gamma   90.00
#
_symmetry.space_group_name_H-M   'P 1'
#
loop_
_entity.id
_entity.type
_entity.pdbx_description
1 polymer ?
#
loop_
_entity_poly.entity_id
_entity_poly.type
_entity_poly.pdbx_seq_one_letter_code
_entity_poly.pdbx_strand_id
1 'polypeptide(L)'
;MQLTSIGHAGFLIQTAAGSILCDPWVNPAYFASWFPFPDNSTLDWAALGDCDYLYVSHLHRDHFDARLLAAHVNKDAVVLLPDYPVPDLRDELTKLGFHRFFETTDSVKHRLSGPKGELEVMIIALRSPADGPIGDSALVSPTARPRFLT
;
A
#
# COMPACT_ATOMS: atom_id res chain seq x y z
N MET A 1 -4.35 16.21 7.07
CA MET A 1 -4.31 14.85 6.47
C MET A 1 -5.68 14.22 6.63
N GLN A 2 -6.15 13.55 5.57
CA GLN A 2 -7.42 12.84 5.51
C GLN A 2 -7.13 11.36 5.27
N LEU A 3 -7.81 10.48 5.98
CA LEU A 3 -7.76 9.04 5.77
C LEU A 3 -9.14 8.58 5.29
N THR A 4 -9.15 7.84 4.19
CA THR A 4 -10.35 7.28 3.57
C THR A 4 -10.19 5.77 3.49
N SER A 5 -11.10 4.99 4.09
CA SER A 5 -11.13 3.54 3.86
C SER A 5 -11.72 3.23 2.49
N ILE A 6 -11.11 2.29 1.77
CA ILE A 6 -11.56 1.81 0.45
C ILE A 6 -11.91 0.31 0.47
N GLY A 7 -12.09 -0.27 1.66
CA GLY A 7 -12.48 -1.67 1.88
C GLY A 7 -11.34 -2.55 2.39
N HIS A 8 -11.67 -3.53 3.23
CA HIS A 8 -10.69 -4.44 3.87
C HIS A 8 -9.54 -3.69 4.58
N ALA A 9 -8.29 -3.98 4.22
CA ALA A 9 -7.09 -3.28 4.68
C ALA A 9 -6.74 -2.04 3.83
N GLY A 10 -7.54 -1.77 2.80
CA GLY A 10 -7.31 -0.71 1.84
C GLY A 10 -7.63 0.68 2.39
N PHE A 11 -6.67 1.60 2.23
CA PHE A 11 -6.84 3.01 2.58
C PHE A 11 -6.25 3.94 1.54
N LEU A 12 -6.88 5.10 1.34
CA LEU A 12 -6.26 6.28 0.73
C LEU A 12 -5.94 7.29 1.84
N ILE A 13 -4.66 7.62 1.97
CA ILE A 13 -4.15 8.64 2.87
C ILE A 13 -3.81 9.88 2.06
N GLN A 14 -4.42 11.01 2.37
CA GLN A 14 -4.13 12.29 1.71
C GLN A 14 -3.38 13.21 2.67
N THR A 15 -2.18 13.59 2.29
CA THR A 15 -1.28 14.47 3.05
C THR A 15 -0.97 15.75 2.25
N ALA A 16 -0.27 16.70 2.87
CA ALA A 16 0.27 17.85 2.13
C ALA A 16 1.37 17.46 1.14
N ALA A 17 2.05 16.32 1.37
CA ALA A 17 3.13 15.82 0.52
C ALA A 17 2.64 14.88 -0.61
N GLY A 18 1.34 14.62 -0.69
CA GLY A 18 0.72 13.75 -1.69
C GLY A 18 -0.21 12.69 -1.10
N SER A 19 -0.71 11.81 -1.96
CA SER A 19 -1.58 10.68 -1.63
C SER A 19 -0.79 9.36 -1.52
N ILE A 20 -1.13 8.56 -0.50
CA ILE A 20 -0.61 7.20 -0.30
C ILE A 20 -1.78 6.23 -0.45
N LEU A 21 -1.71 5.35 -1.44
CA LEU A 21 -2.62 4.22 -1.58
C LEU A 21 -2.04 3.03 -0.81
N CYS A 22 -2.81 2.47 0.11
CA CYS A 22 -2.42 1.34 0.96
C CYS A 22 -3.26 0.11 0.63
N ASP A 23 -2.64 -1.05 0.45
CA ASP A 23 -3.26 -2.39 0.30
C ASP A 23 -4.53 -2.41 -0.59
N PRO A 24 -4.47 -1.91 -1.84
CA PRO A 24 -5.65 -1.87 -2.69
C PRO A 24 -6.07 -3.28 -3.14
N TRP A 25 -7.32 -3.66 -2.86
CA TRP A 25 -7.89 -4.96 -3.21
C TRP A 25 -9.35 -4.86 -3.66
N VAL A 26 -9.68 -5.47 -4.82
CA VAL A 26 -11.05 -5.51 -5.38
C VAL A 26 -11.44 -6.90 -5.88
N ASN A 27 -10.49 -7.70 -6.36
CA ASN A 27 -10.75 -8.98 -7.02
C ASN A 27 -10.82 -10.14 -6.00
N PRO A 28 -11.81 -11.03 -6.05
CA PRO A 28 -11.92 -12.14 -5.09
C PRO A 28 -10.63 -12.98 -4.95
N ALA A 29 -10.27 -13.32 -3.72
CA ALA A 29 -9.09 -14.10 -3.36
C ALA A 29 -9.47 -15.53 -2.92
N TYR A 30 -8.46 -16.43 -2.91
CA TYR A 30 -8.57 -17.80 -2.39
C TYR A 30 -9.80 -18.57 -2.88
N PHE A 31 -9.89 -18.78 -4.21
CA PHE A 31 -11.04 -19.45 -4.85
C PHE A 31 -12.38 -18.75 -4.59
N ALA A 32 -12.36 -17.41 -4.52
CA ALA A 32 -13.51 -16.55 -4.21
C ALA A 32 -14.13 -16.82 -2.83
N SER A 33 -13.41 -17.46 -1.92
CA SER A 33 -13.85 -17.57 -0.52
C SER A 33 -13.70 -16.24 0.22
N TRP A 34 -12.82 -15.37 -0.25
CA TRP A 34 -12.58 -14.03 0.30
C TRP A 34 -12.88 -13.00 -0.78
N PHE A 35 -13.64 -11.96 -0.42
CA PHE A 35 -13.98 -10.84 -1.29
C PHE A 35 -14.19 -9.59 -0.44
N PRO A 36 -13.92 -8.39 -0.95
CA PRO A 36 -14.18 -7.16 -0.23
C PRO A 36 -15.66 -7.02 0.14
N PHE A 37 -15.92 -6.74 1.41
CA PHE A 37 -17.24 -6.37 1.90
C PHE A 37 -17.15 -5.14 2.82
N PRO A 38 -17.96 -4.09 2.60
CA PRO A 38 -18.90 -3.92 1.48
C PRO A 38 -18.18 -3.93 0.11
N ASP A 39 -18.93 -4.24 -0.95
CA ASP A 39 -18.40 -4.25 -2.32
C ASP A 39 -17.82 -2.89 -2.68
N ASN A 40 -16.55 -2.87 -3.07
CA ASN A 40 -15.79 -1.69 -3.43
C ASN A 40 -15.46 -1.62 -4.94
N SER A 41 -16.06 -2.51 -5.75
CA SER A 41 -15.84 -2.55 -7.20
C SER A 41 -16.31 -1.30 -7.94
N THR A 42 -17.25 -0.55 -7.35
CA THR A 42 -17.80 0.69 -7.92
C THR A 42 -17.02 1.95 -7.52
N LEU A 43 -15.95 1.83 -6.74
CA LEU A 43 -15.09 2.97 -6.44
C LEU A 43 -14.39 3.46 -7.71
N ASP A 44 -14.04 4.76 -7.74
CA ASP A 44 -13.28 5.34 -8.83
C ASP A 44 -11.80 4.93 -8.73
N TRP A 45 -11.48 3.72 -9.19
CA TRP A 45 -10.14 3.16 -9.15
C TRP A 45 -9.13 3.91 -10.02
N ALA A 46 -9.58 4.67 -11.02
CA ALA A 46 -8.70 5.54 -11.78
C ALA A 46 -8.22 6.72 -10.91
N ALA A 47 -9.14 7.37 -10.18
CA ALA A 47 -8.77 8.44 -9.26
C ALA A 47 -7.99 7.94 -8.02
N LEU A 48 -8.35 6.76 -7.48
CA LEU A 48 -7.62 6.17 -6.36
C LEU A 48 -6.21 5.73 -6.75
N GLY A 49 -6.07 5.15 -7.95
CA GLY A 49 -4.82 4.64 -8.49
C GLY A 49 -3.85 5.72 -8.96
N ASP A 50 -4.31 6.94 -9.24
CA ASP A 50 -3.46 8.12 -9.46
C ASP A 50 -2.87 8.65 -8.14
N CYS A 51 -2.15 7.78 -7.44
CA CYS A 51 -1.51 8.06 -6.16
C CYS A 51 -0.05 8.49 -6.33
N ASP A 52 0.45 9.33 -5.42
CA ASP A 52 1.86 9.74 -5.40
C ASP A 52 2.77 8.66 -4.79
N TYR A 53 2.23 7.88 -3.85
CA TYR A 53 2.91 6.80 -3.14
C TYR A 53 2.04 5.56 -3.09
N LEU A 54 2.67 4.39 -3.15
CA LEU A 54 2.03 3.09 -2.95
C LEU A 54 2.66 2.42 -1.73
N TYR A 55 1.83 1.87 -0.87
CA TYR A 55 2.24 0.97 0.19
C TYR A 55 1.45 -0.33 0.06
N VAL A 56 2.18 -1.45 -0.05
CA VAL A 56 1.59 -2.78 0.07
C VAL A 56 2.29 -3.47 1.23
N SER A 57 1.53 -3.89 2.22
CA SER A 57 2.06 -4.47 3.44
C SER A 57 2.77 -5.79 3.17
N HIS A 58 2.15 -6.73 2.44
CA HIS A 58 2.70 -8.06 2.14
C HIS A 58 1.99 -8.74 0.95
N LEU A 59 2.42 -9.95 0.56
CA LEU A 59 1.97 -10.64 -0.68
C LEU A 59 0.69 -11.48 -0.56
N HIS A 60 -0.03 -11.45 0.57
CA HIS A 60 -1.33 -12.11 0.63
C HIS A 60 -2.31 -11.46 -0.35
N ARG A 61 -3.16 -12.25 -0.99
CA ARG A 61 -3.96 -11.83 -2.16
C ARG A 61 -5.06 -10.82 -1.84
N ASP A 62 -5.37 -10.67 -0.56
CA ASP A 62 -6.29 -9.71 0.02
C ASP A 62 -5.63 -8.34 0.34
N HIS A 63 -4.31 -8.25 0.20
CA HIS A 63 -3.52 -7.01 0.27
C HIS A 63 -2.82 -6.68 -1.06
N PHE A 64 -2.34 -7.72 -1.76
CA PHE A 64 -1.65 -7.66 -3.05
C PHE A 64 -2.57 -8.14 -4.18
N ASP A 65 -3.45 -7.25 -4.66
CA ASP A 65 -4.26 -7.51 -5.84
C ASP A 65 -3.50 -7.20 -7.13
N ALA A 66 -2.72 -8.17 -7.63
CA ALA A 66 -1.90 -7.99 -8.82
C ALA A 66 -2.67 -7.47 -10.05
N ARG A 67 -3.96 -7.83 -10.20
CA ARG A 67 -4.78 -7.40 -11.33
C ARG A 67 -5.15 -5.93 -11.22
N LEU A 68 -5.61 -5.51 -10.05
CA LEU A 68 -5.94 -4.11 -9.76
C LEU A 68 -4.68 -3.24 -9.84
N LEU A 69 -3.59 -3.68 -9.19
CA LEU A 69 -2.31 -3.00 -9.21
C LEU A 69 -1.81 -2.77 -10.65
N ALA A 70 -1.84 -3.80 -11.50
CA ALA A 70 -1.41 -3.69 -12.89
C ALA A 70 -2.29 -2.74 -13.71
N ALA A 71 -3.62 -2.82 -13.54
CA ALA A 71 -4.57 -2.11 -14.40
C ALA A 71 -4.80 -0.65 -14.01
N HIS A 72 -4.74 -0.31 -12.72
CA HIS A 72 -5.26 0.97 -12.23
C HIS A 72 -4.25 1.84 -11.48
N VAL A 73 -3.17 1.27 -10.92
CA VAL A 73 -2.27 2.04 -10.05
C VAL A 73 -1.12 2.67 -10.84
N ASN A 74 -0.84 3.94 -10.58
CA ASN A 74 0.20 4.73 -11.21
C ASN A 74 1.58 4.10 -11.01
N LYS A 75 2.27 3.78 -12.12
CA LYS A 75 3.59 3.11 -12.09
C LYS A 75 4.73 4.06 -11.72
N ASP A 76 4.50 5.37 -11.79
CA ASP A 76 5.42 6.42 -11.33
C ASP A 76 5.27 6.72 -9.83
N ALA A 77 4.31 6.10 -9.14
CA ALA A 77 4.17 6.21 -7.69
C ALA A 77 5.42 5.69 -6.99
N VAL A 78 5.83 6.36 -5.91
CA VAL A 78 6.94 5.87 -5.07
C VAL A 78 6.43 4.76 -4.17
N VAL A 79 6.91 3.54 -4.39
CA VAL A 79 6.59 2.38 -3.56
C VAL A 79 7.37 2.46 -2.26
N LEU A 80 6.66 2.51 -1.13
CA LEU A 80 7.22 2.44 0.21
C LEU A 80 7.39 0.97 0.60
N LEU A 81 8.62 0.47 0.60
CA LEU A 81 8.89 -0.94 0.89
C LEU A 81 9.17 -1.17 2.39
N PRO A 82 8.49 -2.15 3.02
CA PRO A 82 8.90 -2.67 4.32
C PRO A 82 10.31 -3.28 4.27
N ASP A 83 11.02 -3.25 5.39
CA ASP A 83 12.38 -3.81 5.57
C ASP A 83 12.37 -5.34 5.70
N TYR A 84 11.81 -6.04 4.70
CA TYR A 84 11.80 -7.49 4.66
C TYR A 84 13.19 -8.05 4.30
N PRO A 85 13.59 -9.19 4.88
CA PRO A 85 14.88 -9.82 4.59
C PRO A 85 14.92 -10.50 3.21
N VAL A 86 13.79 -10.58 2.51
CA VAL A 86 13.62 -11.23 1.21
C VAL A 86 13.03 -10.25 0.19
N PRO A 87 13.41 -10.34 -1.09
CA PRO A 87 13.04 -9.36 -2.11
C PRO A 87 11.67 -9.60 -2.75
N ASP A 88 10.96 -10.67 -2.39
CA ASP A 88 9.75 -11.17 -3.08
C ASP A 88 8.71 -10.07 -3.36
N LEU A 89 8.40 -9.21 -2.38
CA LEU A 89 7.45 -8.11 -2.56
C LEU A 89 7.93 -7.10 -3.62
N ARG A 90 9.22 -6.73 -3.56
CA ARG A 90 9.83 -5.83 -4.54
C ARG A 90 9.84 -6.46 -5.93
N ASP A 91 10.17 -7.74 -6.02
CA ASP A 91 10.24 -8.47 -7.29
C ASP A 91 8.86 -8.58 -7.94
N GLU A 92 7.81 -8.91 -7.18
CA GLU A 92 6.43 -8.96 -7.68
C GLU A 92 5.94 -7.57 -8.13
N LEU A 93 6.19 -6.51 -7.36
CA LEU A 93 5.85 -5.14 -7.78
C LEU A 93 6.65 -4.71 -9.03
N THR A 94 7.91 -5.11 -9.14
CA THR A 94 8.74 -4.85 -10.32
C THR A 94 8.17 -5.56 -11.56
N LYS A 95 7.70 -6.81 -11.43
CA LYS A 95 7.03 -7.53 -12.52
C LYS A 95 5.75 -6.83 -13.02
N LEU A 96 5.07 -6.07 -12.14
CA LEU A 96 3.92 -5.26 -12.49
C LEU A 96 4.29 -3.90 -13.11
N GLY A 97 5.58 -3.54 -13.20
CA GLY A 97 6.08 -2.32 -13.83
C GLY A 97 6.36 -1.14 -12.88
N PHE A 98 6.23 -1.34 -11.57
CA PHE A 98 6.67 -0.33 -10.60
C PHE A 98 8.20 -0.24 -10.63
N HIS A 99 8.74 0.99 -10.59
CA HIS A 99 10.16 1.23 -10.83
C HIS A 99 10.79 2.25 -9.87
N ARG A 100 10.00 2.86 -8.98
CA ARG A 100 10.47 3.83 -7.97
C ARG A 100 10.20 3.26 -6.58
N PHE A 101 11.28 2.90 -5.89
CA PHE A 101 11.19 2.27 -4.57
C PHE A 101 11.91 3.12 -3.53
N PHE A 102 11.30 3.24 -2.35
CA PHE A 102 11.91 3.77 -1.15
C PHE A 102 11.91 2.66 -0.09
N GLU A 103 13.09 2.10 0.17
CA GLU A 103 13.29 1.07 1.18
C GLU A 103 13.38 1.72 2.56
N THR A 104 12.53 1.24 3.48
CA THR A 104 12.56 1.69 4.87
C THR A 104 13.49 0.82 5.71
N THR A 105 13.86 1.32 6.88
CA THR A 105 14.46 0.54 7.96
C THR A 105 13.39 0.28 9.00
N ASP A 106 13.27 -0.96 9.45
CA ASP A 106 12.21 -1.37 10.37
C ASP A 106 12.17 -0.48 11.62
N SER A 107 10.97 0.02 11.92
CA SER A 107 10.68 0.84 13.11
C SER A 107 11.51 2.13 13.22
N VAL A 108 12.05 2.61 12.10
CA VAL A 108 12.76 3.89 11.99
C VAL A 108 11.89 4.90 11.25
N LYS A 109 11.87 6.14 11.75
CA LYS A 109 11.23 7.25 11.03
C LYS A 109 12.11 7.69 9.87
N HIS A 110 11.53 7.73 8.69
CA HIS A 110 12.15 8.27 7.48
C HIS A 110 11.44 9.55 7.05
N ARG A 111 12.23 10.44 6.47
CA ARG A 111 11.75 11.63 5.77
C ARG A 111 12.24 11.56 4.33
N LEU A 112 11.32 11.63 3.38
CA LEU A 112 11.62 11.53 1.96
C LEU A 112 11.03 12.73 1.20
N SER A 113 11.85 13.31 0.32
CA SER A 113 11.42 14.31 -0.65
C SER A 113 10.69 13.61 -1.79
N GLY A 114 9.39 13.85 -1.93
CA GLY A 114 8.59 13.28 -3.00
C GLY A 114 7.91 14.34 -3.87
N PRO A 115 6.95 13.92 -4.72
CA PRO A 115 6.46 14.73 -5.84
C PRO A 115 5.85 16.07 -5.43
N LYS A 116 5.22 16.14 -4.25
CA LYS A 116 4.49 17.33 -3.76
C LYS A 116 5.06 17.90 -2.46
N GLY A 117 6.21 17.38 -2.01
CA GLY A 117 6.88 17.87 -0.80
C GLY A 117 7.49 16.75 0.04
N GLU A 118 7.70 17.07 1.31
CA GLU A 118 8.38 16.21 2.27
C GLU A 118 7.36 15.30 2.97
N LEU A 119 7.50 13.99 2.79
CA LEU A 119 6.69 12.98 3.47
C LEU A 119 7.48 12.37 4.64
N GLU A 120 6.84 12.23 5.79
CA GLU A 120 7.38 11.45 6.92
C GLU A 120 6.59 10.16 7.10
N VAL A 121 7.30 9.04 7.16
CA VAL A 121 6.74 7.70 7.36
C VAL A 121 7.61 6.87 8.28
N MET A 122 7.00 5.87 8.91
CA MET A 122 7.70 4.77 9.56
C MET A 122 6.95 3.50 9.21
N ILE A 123 7.66 2.44 8.85
CA ILE A 123 7.06 1.13 8.62
C ILE A 123 7.61 0.19 9.70
N ILE A 124 6.70 -0.48 10.40
CA ILE A 124 7.04 -1.57 11.32
C ILE A 124 6.87 -2.85 10.53
N ALA A 125 7.93 -3.65 10.40
CA ALA A 125 7.91 -4.91 9.64
C ALA A 125 8.10 -6.10 10.58
N LEU A 126 7.29 -7.14 10.40
CA LEU A 126 7.52 -8.44 11.03
C LEU A 126 8.59 -9.19 10.22
N ARG A 127 9.78 -9.34 10.83
CA ARG A 127 11.00 -9.83 10.15
C ARG A 127 11.44 -11.21 10.63
N SER A 128 10.86 -11.73 11.71
CA SER A 128 11.27 -13.01 12.25
C SER A 128 10.84 -14.14 11.32
N PRO A 129 11.66 -15.19 11.13
CA PRO A 129 11.21 -16.40 10.43
C PRO A 129 9.94 -17.03 11.03
N ALA A 130 9.67 -16.78 12.32
CA ALA A 130 8.45 -17.22 13.00
C ALA A 130 7.20 -16.44 12.56
N ASP A 131 7.35 -15.28 11.93
CA ASP A 131 6.26 -14.42 11.47
C ASP A 131 5.68 -14.88 10.11
N GLY A 132 6.20 -16.00 9.58
CA GLY A 132 5.75 -16.62 8.34
C GLY A 132 6.54 -16.15 7.10
N PRO A 133 6.48 -16.92 6.00
CA PRO A 133 7.34 -16.70 4.83
C PRO A 133 6.96 -15.46 3.99
N ILE A 134 5.80 -14.86 4.25
CA ILE A 134 5.21 -13.81 3.40
C ILE A 134 5.33 -12.41 4.03
N GLY A 135 5.72 -12.32 5.31
CA GLY A 135 5.86 -11.08 6.07
C GLY A 135 4.53 -10.41 6.41
N ASP A 136 4.56 -9.44 7.33
CA ASP A 136 3.48 -8.49 7.63
C ASP A 136 4.09 -7.14 8.02
N SER A 137 3.40 -6.03 7.80
CA SER A 137 3.91 -4.70 8.15
C SER A 137 2.79 -3.68 8.35
N ALA A 138 3.12 -2.61 9.07
CA ALA A 138 2.20 -1.48 9.30
C ALA A 138 2.86 -0.14 8.98
N LEU A 139 2.17 0.70 8.21
CA LEU A 139 2.56 2.07 7.93
C LEU A 139 2.05 3.03 9.03
N VAL A 140 2.97 3.84 9.56
CA VAL A 140 2.67 4.93 10.49
C VAL A 140 2.90 6.26 9.78
N SER A 141 1.88 7.11 9.75
CA SER A 141 1.94 8.47 9.24
C SER A 141 1.43 9.48 10.28
N PRO A 142 2.27 10.44 10.75
CA PRO A 142 2.07 11.15 12.01
C PRO A 142 0.95 12.22 12.05
N THR A 143 0.10 12.37 11.02
CA THR A 143 -0.84 13.52 10.97
C THR A 143 -2.32 13.22 10.69
N ALA A 144 -2.77 11.95 10.73
CA ALA A 144 -4.10 11.56 10.22
C ALA A 144 -5.30 12.05 11.05
N ARG A 145 -6.36 12.51 10.36
CA ARG A 145 -7.74 12.54 10.91
C ARG A 145 -8.63 11.57 10.09
N PRO A 146 -9.31 10.60 10.71
CA PRO A 146 -10.09 9.59 9.99
C PRO A 146 -11.42 10.14 9.43
N ARG A 147 -11.79 9.71 8.22
CA ARG A 147 -13.14 9.89 7.63
C ARG A 147 -13.57 8.59 6.94
N PHE A 148 -14.73 8.08 7.30
CA PHE A 148 -15.32 6.91 6.65
C PHE A 148 -16.19 7.38 5.47
N LEU A 149 -16.03 6.77 4.29
CA LEU A 149 -17.01 6.90 3.21
C LEU A 149 -18.16 5.95 3.49
N THR A 150 -19.38 6.48 3.52
CA THR A 150 -20.64 5.74 3.64
C THR A 150 -21.36 5.74 2.31
#